data_AF-A0AAU9SPE8-F1
#
_entry.id   AF-A0AAU9SPE8-F1
#
_cell.length_a   1.000
_cell.length_b   1.000
_cell.length_c   1.000
_cell.angle_alpha   90.00
_cell.angle_beta   90.00
_cell.angle_gamma   90.00
#
_symmetry.space_group_name_H-M   'P 1'
#
loop_
_entity.id
_entity.type
_entity.pdbx_description
1 polymer ?
#
loop_
_entity_poly.entity_id
_entity_poly.type
_entity_poly.pdbx_seq_one_letter_code
_entity_poly.pdbx_strand_id
1 'polypeptide(L)'
;METALSIFKLSFLLSLLSGSSDLIDSRSHSDLVLGRFGKFPPSCNRIECPSYELVHAGNGYEIRRYKTAVWVSTDPIHDTSLVKATRTGFRQYVHFSFRN
;
A
#
# COMPACT_ATOMS: atom_id res chain seq x y z
N MET A 1 -1.49 31.46 -50.25
CA MET A 1 -1.87 30.18 -49.62
C MET A 1 -0.75 29.63 -48.70
N GLU A 2 0.13 30.48 -48.17
CA GLU A 2 1.26 30.07 -47.32
C GLU A 2 0.91 30.08 -45.82
N THR A 3 0.05 31.02 -45.40
CA THR A 3 -0.29 31.25 -43.98
C THR A 3 -1.21 30.18 -43.40
N ALA A 4 -2.05 29.54 -44.22
CA ALA A 4 -2.98 28.51 -43.77
C ALA A 4 -2.26 27.22 -43.34
N LEU A 5 -1.21 26.81 -44.07
CA LEU A 5 -0.42 25.61 -43.76
C LEU A 5 0.36 25.75 -42.44
N SER A 6 0.78 26.96 -42.10
CA SER A 6 1.46 27.27 -40.83
C SER A 6 0.55 27.06 -39.62
N ILE A 7 -0.74 27.39 -39.74
CA ILE A 7 -1.70 27.29 -38.64
C ILE A 7 -2.08 25.83 -38.36
N PHE A 8 -2.22 25.00 -39.40
CA PHE A 8 -2.44 23.56 -39.27
C PHE A 8 -1.26 22.82 -38.62
N LYS A 9 -0.02 23.24 -38.93
CA LYS A 9 1.17 22.69 -38.27
C LYS A 9 1.24 23.04 -36.78
N LEU A 10 0.89 24.28 -36.42
CA LEU A 10 0.94 24.73 -35.03
C LEU A 10 -0.11 23.99 -34.17
N SER A 11 -1.31 23.79 -34.72
CA SER A 11 -2.38 23.05 -34.03
C SER A 11 -2.00 21.58 -33.80
N PHE A 12 -1.36 20.91 -34.77
CA PHE A 12 -0.87 19.54 -34.59
C PHE A 12 0.21 19.43 -33.50
N LEU A 13 1.12 20.41 -33.42
CA LEU A 13 2.15 20.44 -32.38
C LEU A 13 1.55 20.68 -30.99
N LEU A 14 0.57 21.59 -30.84
CA LEU A 14 -0.10 21.81 -29.55
C LEU A 14 -0.90 20.59 -29.08
N SER A 15 -1.48 19.81 -29.99
CA SER A 15 -2.17 18.54 -29.66
C SER A 15 -1.20 17.48 -29.12
N LEU A 16 0.06 17.45 -29.60
CA LEU A 16 1.07 16.52 -29.10
C LEU A 16 1.60 16.90 -27.71
N LEU A 17 1.73 18.20 -27.41
CA LEU A 17 2.16 18.65 -26.08
C LEU A 17 1.07 18.46 -25.01
N SER A 18 -0.20 18.57 -25.36
CA SER A 18 -1.32 18.43 -24.41
C SER A 18 -1.59 16.98 -24.00
N GLY A 19 -1.17 15.99 -24.80
CA GLY A 19 -1.25 14.56 -24.48
C GLY A 19 -0.20 14.03 -23.51
N SER A 20 0.74 14.87 -23.06
CA SER A 20 1.82 14.47 -22.11
C SER A 20 1.54 14.86 -20.65
N SER A 21 0.33 15.35 -20.35
CA SER A 21 -0.01 15.95 -19.05
C SER A 21 -0.30 14.94 -17.93
N ASP A 22 -0.32 13.64 -18.20
CA ASP A 22 -0.67 12.60 -17.20
C ASP A 22 0.55 12.06 -16.41
N LEU A 23 1.73 12.68 -16.49
CA LEU A 23 2.96 12.17 -15.86
C LEU A 23 3.43 12.92 -14.60
N ILE A 24 2.58 13.74 -13.95
CA ILE A 24 2.93 14.31 -12.64
C ILE A 24 1.76 14.16 -11.67
N ASP A 25 1.47 12.92 -11.24
CA ASP A 25 0.81 12.70 -9.95
C ASP A 25 1.81 13.10 -8.86
N SER A 26 1.67 14.34 -8.39
CA SER A 26 2.46 14.92 -7.31
C SER A 26 2.06 14.29 -5.96
N ARG A 27 2.33 12.99 -5.77
CA ARG A 27 2.26 12.37 -4.43
C ARG A 27 3.57 12.60 -3.70
N SER A 28 3.55 13.65 -2.87
CA SER A 28 4.38 13.87 -1.68
C SER A 28 5.81 13.28 -1.69
N HIS A 29 6.77 14.15 -1.99
CA HIS A 29 8.20 13.96 -1.84
C HIS A 29 8.60 13.89 -0.34
N SER A 30 8.12 12.86 0.37
CA SER A 30 8.50 12.54 1.75
C SER A 30 9.12 11.14 1.89
N ASP A 31 9.21 10.38 0.78
CA ASP A 31 9.54 8.95 0.77
C ASP A 31 11.03 8.61 0.60
N LEU A 32 11.92 9.59 0.43
CA LEU A 32 13.31 9.28 0.04
C LEU A 32 14.17 8.65 1.15
N VAL A 33 13.75 8.68 2.42
CA VAL A 33 14.44 7.99 3.53
C VAL A 33 13.66 6.77 4.03
N LEU A 34 12.38 6.63 3.66
CA LEU A 34 11.49 5.52 4.01
C LEU A 34 11.30 4.53 2.84
N GLY A 35 12.01 4.68 1.72
CA GLY A 35 11.82 3.89 0.48
C GLY A 35 12.06 2.37 0.55
N ARG A 36 12.28 1.80 1.74
CA ARG A 36 12.37 0.34 1.95
C ARG A 36 11.35 -0.21 2.95
N PHE A 37 10.63 0.64 3.69
CA PHE A 37 9.62 0.23 4.65
C PHE A 37 8.29 0.79 4.16
N GLY A 38 7.33 -0.07 3.87
CA GLY A 38 6.05 0.41 3.32
C GLY A 38 5.33 1.37 4.26
N LYS A 39 4.40 2.16 3.71
CA LYS A 39 3.59 3.10 4.46
C LYS A 39 2.75 2.34 5.50
N PHE A 40 3.12 2.44 6.76
CA PHE A 40 2.34 1.82 7.84
C PHE A 40 1.04 2.59 8.08
N PRO A 41 -0.04 1.89 8.48
CA PRO A 41 -1.24 2.58 8.95
C PRO A 41 -0.91 3.43 10.19
N PRO A 42 -1.61 4.56 10.43
CA PRO A 42 -1.34 5.44 11.57
C PRO A 42 -1.35 4.75 12.94
N SER A 43 -2.05 3.62 13.07
CA SER A 43 -2.04 2.79 14.27
C SER A 43 -0.64 2.34 14.66
N CYS A 44 0.21 1.97 13.70
CA CYS A 44 1.59 1.52 13.93
C CYS A 44 2.52 2.61 14.47
N ASN A 45 2.07 3.87 14.57
CA ASN A 45 2.83 4.91 15.27
C ASN A 45 2.78 4.74 16.79
N ARG A 46 1.81 3.97 17.31
CA ARG A 46 1.58 3.79 18.75
C ARG A 46 1.70 2.34 19.22
N ILE A 47 1.68 1.38 18.30
CA ILE A 47 1.81 -0.05 18.60
C ILE A 47 2.89 -0.67 17.71
N GLU A 48 3.57 -1.68 18.23
CA GLU A 48 4.52 -2.44 17.44
C GLU A 48 3.78 -3.17 16.29
N CYS A 49 4.32 -3.05 15.08
CA CYS A 49 3.79 -3.70 13.89
C CYS A 49 4.90 -4.52 13.20
N PRO A 50 4.56 -5.67 12.59
CA PRO A 50 5.54 -6.47 11.87
C PRO A 50 6.19 -5.67 10.73
N SER A 51 7.51 -5.65 10.70
CA SER A 51 8.26 -4.97 9.62
C SER A 51 8.12 -5.71 8.29
N TYR A 52 8.01 -4.96 7.21
CA TYR A 52 7.97 -5.48 5.84
C TYR A 52 8.64 -4.54 4.86
N GLU A 53 9.12 -5.12 3.76
CA GLU A 53 9.56 -4.38 2.58
C GLU A 53 8.39 -4.24 1.60
N LEU A 54 8.12 -3.01 1.13
CA LEU A 54 7.12 -2.77 0.10
C LEU A 54 7.74 -3.08 -1.27
N VAL A 55 7.32 -4.17 -1.88
CA VAL A 55 7.84 -4.61 -3.19
C VAL A 55 7.14 -3.85 -4.32
N HIS A 56 5.83 -3.63 -4.20
CA HIS A 56 5.02 -2.92 -5.19
C HIS A 56 3.73 -2.39 -4.58
N ALA A 57 3.22 -1.27 -5.09
CA ALA A 57 1.89 -0.75 -4.78
C ALA A 57 1.13 -0.49 -6.09
N GLY A 58 -0.04 -1.10 -6.22
CA GLY A 58 -0.92 -0.94 -7.39
C GLY A 58 -2.26 -0.31 -7.01
N ASN A 59 -3.21 -0.33 -7.95
CA ASN A 59 -4.55 0.21 -7.69
C ASN A 59 -5.33 -0.70 -6.74
N GLY A 60 -5.41 -0.33 -5.46
CA GLY A 60 -6.17 -1.05 -4.43
C GLY A 60 -5.44 -2.24 -3.80
N TYR A 61 -4.13 -2.41 -4.05
CA TYR A 61 -3.35 -3.48 -3.44
C TYR A 61 -1.87 -3.12 -3.25
N GLU A 62 -1.21 -3.87 -2.37
CA GLU A 62 0.23 -3.79 -2.12
C GLU A 62 0.84 -5.18 -2.07
N ILE A 63 2.06 -5.32 -2.57
CA ILE A 63 2.90 -6.51 -2.43
C ILE A 63 3.89 -6.24 -1.30
N ARG A 64 3.76 -6.98 -0.20
CA ARG A 64 4.59 -6.82 1.00
C ARG A 64 5.42 -8.08 1.26
N ARG A 65 6.74 -7.90 1.40
CA ARG A 65 7.66 -8.97 1.81
C ARG A 65 7.96 -8.84 3.30
N TYR A 66 7.38 -9.73 4.09
CA TYR A 66 7.66 -9.80 5.53
C TYR A 66 9.02 -10.49 5.78
N LYS A 67 9.75 -9.98 6.77
CA LYS A 67 10.94 -10.67 7.30
C LYS A 67 10.52 -11.86 8.15
N THR A 68 11.46 -12.77 8.40
CA THR A 68 11.28 -13.85 9.38
C THR A 68 10.91 -13.26 10.73
N ALA A 69 9.82 -13.73 11.32
CA ALA A 69 9.31 -13.31 12.61
C ALA A 69 8.69 -14.50 13.34
N VAL A 70 8.65 -14.44 14.66
CA VAL A 70 7.95 -15.42 15.49
C VAL A 70 6.52 -14.96 15.66
N TRP A 71 5.57 -15.88 15.48
CA TRP A 71 4.15 -15.65 15.67
C TRP A 71 3.62 -16.60 16.73
N VAL A 72 2.79 -16.08 17.64
CA VAL A 72 2.03 -16.92 18.57
C VAL A 72 0.70 -17.27 17.91
N SER A 73 0.41 -18.55 17.78
CA SER A 73 -0.83 -19.07 17.22
C SER A 73 -1.53 -19.97 18.23
N THR A 74 -2.83 -20.19 18.01
CA THR A 74 -3.63 -21.18 18.73
C THR A 74 -3.79 -22.43 17.88
N ASP A 75 -4.25 -23.52 18.50
CA ASP A 75 -4.74 -24.69 17.75
C ASP A 75 -5.89 -24.29 16.80
N PRO A 76 -6.14 -25.08 15.73
CA PRO A 76 -7.24 -24.83 14.81
C PRO A 76 -8.60 -24.75 15.52
N ILE A 77 -9.38 -23.71 15.20
CA ILE A 77 -10.72 -23.51 15.72
C ILE A 77 -11.73 -23.91 14.64
N HIS A 78 -12.43 -25.02 14.87
CA HIS A 78 -13.48 -25.48 13.95
C HIS A 78 -14.78 -24.71 14.17
N ASP A 79 -15.02 -23.70 13.32
CA ASP A 79 -16.27 -22.95 13.23
C ASP A 79 -16.51 -22.54 11.77
N THR A 80 -17.77 -22.40 11.35
CA THR A 80 -18.10 -21.95 9.98
C THR A 80 -18.01 -20.43 9.84
N SER A 81 -17.94 -19.70 10.95
CA SER A 81 -17.89 -18.23 10.98
C SER A 81 -16.49 -17.74 11.34
N LEU A 82 -15.87 -17.02 10.40
CA LEU A 82 -14.59 -16.33 10.63
C LEU A 82 -14.65 -15.40 11.85
N VAL A 83 -15.77 -14.69 12.05
CA VAL A 83 -15.94 -13.76 13.18
C VAL A 83 -15.94 -14.52 14.52
N LYS A 84 -16.65 -15.64 14.62
CA LYS A 84 -16.69 -16.44 15.86
C LYS A 84 -15.36 -17.14 16.15
N ALA A 85 -14.73 -17.70 15.12
CA ALA A 85 -13.42 -18.34 15.23
C ALA A 85 -12.36 -17.34 15.72
N THR A 86 -12.24 -16.19 15.06
CA THR A 86 -11.27 -15.14 15.42
C THR A 86 -11.51 -14.58 16.81
N ARG A 87 -12.76 -14.36 17.23
CA ARG A 87 -13.07 -13.91 18.60
C ARG A 87 -12.62 -14.92 19.66
N THR A 88 -12.82 -16.21 19.38
CA THR A 88 -12.39 -17.28 20.28
C THR A 88 -10.86 -17.37 20.37
N GLY A 89 -10.17 -17.34 19.22
CA GLY A 89 -8.72 -17.39 19.16
C GLY A 89 -8.05 -16.17 19.79
N PHE A 90 -8.57 -14.97 19.55
CA PHE A 90 -8.05 -13.75 20.16
C PHE A 90 -8.18 -13.78 21.70
N ARG A 91 -9.30 -14.32 22.22
CA ARG A 91 -9.46 -14.51 23.68
C ARG A 91 -8.42 -15.48 24.25
N GLN A 92 -8.13 -16.57 23.56
CA GLN A 92 -7.09 -17.53 23.98
C GLN A 92 -5.70 -16.88 23.96
N TYR A 93 -5.38 -16.11 22.92
CA TYR A 93 -4.12 -15.36 22.82
C TYR A 93 -3.95 -14.37 23.98
N VAL A 94 -4.94 -13.51 24.23
CA VAL A 94 -4.91 -12.54 25.34
C VAL A 94 -4.69 -13.26 26.68
N HIS A 95 -5.41 -14.35 26.92
CA HIS A 95 -5.25 -15.14 28.14
C HIS A 95 -3.83 -15.72 28.30
N PHE A 96 -3.20 -16.16 27.21
CA PHE A 96 -1.81 -16.61 27.22
C PHE A 96 -0.83 -15.46 27.46
N SER A 97 -0.99 -14.33 26.76
CA SER A 97 -0.06 -13.18 26.82
C SER A 97 -0.04 -12.47 28.18
N PHE A 98 -1.16 -12.43 28.90
CA PHE A 98 -1.27 -11.71 30.19
C PHE A 98 -1.25 -12.63 31.42
N ARG A 99 -0.94 -13.92 31.25
CA ARG A 99 -0.84 -14.87 32.36
C ARG A 99 0.52 -14.91 33.06
N ASN A 100 1.50 -14.10 32.60
CA ASN A 100 2.81 -13.93 33.23
C ASN A 100 2.96 -12.51 33.78
#